data_AF-A0A3P7EU89-F1
#
_entry.id   AF-A0A3P7EU89-F1
#
_cell.length_a   1.000
_cell.length_b   1.000
_cell.length_c   1.000
_cell.angle_alpha   90.00
_cell.angle_beta   90.00
_cell.angle_gamma   90.00
#
_symmetry.space_group_name_H-M   'P 1'
#
loop_
_entity.id
_entity.type
_entity.pdbx_description
1 polymer ?
#
loop_
_entity_poly.entity_id
_entity_poly.type
_entity_poly.pdbx_seq_one_letter_code
_entity_poly.pdbx_strand_id
1 'polypeptide(L)'
;MQMTFNRKRVEGLNELNTLLKDLKCRAVILFSGSKDDGKSWCPDCVQAELIIEKVIEQIVSSDDTEMDLTFIECAVGPRTWQVYPPLLTPLITAKRLSGGQCANELLVKELFLED
;
A
#
# COMPACT_ATOMS: atom_id res chain seq x y z
N MET A 1 -20.54 -10.63 -6.42
CA MET A 1 -20.53 -10.05 -5.05
C MET A 1 -19.58 -8.85 -5.08
N GLN A 2 -19.88 -7.74 -4.39
CA GLN A 2 -19.04 -6.53 -4.46
C GLN A 2 -17.72 -6.73 -3.70
N MET A 3 -16.61 -6.40 -4.33
CA MET A 3 -15.29 -6.34 -3.67
C MET A 3 -15.26 -5.16 -2.67
N THR A 4 -14.88 -5.42 -1.41
CA THR A 4 -14.70 -4.32 -0.43
C THR A 4 -13.26 -3.84 -0.44
N PHE A 5 -13.02 -2.71 -1.09
CA PHE A 5 -11.75 -2.00 -0.97
C PHE A 5 -11.80 -0.98 0.17
N ASN A 6 -10.93 -1.14 1.16
CA ASN A 6 -10.83 -0.22 2.31
C ASN A 6 -9.51 0.54 2.27
N ARG A 7 -9.55 1.88 2.13
CA ARG A 7 -8.37 2.73 2.27
C ARG A 7 -8.30 3.30 3.69
N LYS A 8 -7.18 3.07 4.39
CA LYS A 8 -6.88 3.65 5.70
C LYS A 8 -5.55 4.38 5.67
N ARG A 9 -5.43 5.47 6.40
CA ARG A 9 -4.17 6.21 6.57
C ARG A 9 -3.79 6.19 8.04
N VAL A 10 -2.51 5.97 8.33
CA VAL A 10 -1.94 5.92 9.68
C VAL A 10 -0.64 6.71 9.72
N GLU A 11 -0.35 7.31 10.88
CA GLU A 11 0.85 8.09 11.08
C GLU A 11 1.76 7.39 12.10
N GLY A 12 2.91 6.93 11.62
CA GLY A 12 3.86 6.17 12.42
C GLY A 12 3.52 4.68 12.61
N LEU A 13 4.52 3.95 13.08
CA LEU A 13 4.46 2.49 13.20
C LEU A 13 3.48 2.00 14.28
N ASN A 14 3.22 2.82 15.31
CA ASN A 14 2.38 2.42 16.44
C ASN A 14 0.90 2.33 16.06
N GLU A 15 0.40 3.32 15.29
CA GLU A 15 -0.96 3.28 14.74
C GLU A 15 -1.11 2.16 13.72
N LEU A 16 -0.12 2.01 12.83
CA LEU A 16 -0.09 0.90 11.87
C LEU A 16 -0.20 -0.44 12.60
N ASN A 17 0.63 -0.71 13.60
CA ASN A 17 0.61 -1.98 14.34
C ASN A 17 -0.74 -2.25 15.03
N THR A 18 -1.35 -1.21 15.59
CA THR A 18 -2.70 -1.32 16.17
C THR A 18 -3.74 -1.71 15.12
N LEU A 19 -3.68 -1.08 13.94
CA LEU A 19 -4.59 -1.34 12.84
C LEU A 19 -4.38 -2.74 12.25
N LEU A 20 -3.13 -3.18 12.11
CA LEU A 20 -2.80 -4.52 11.63
C LEU A 20 -3.28 -5.64 12.58
N LYS A 21 -3.35 -5.38 13.89
CA LYS A 21 -3.90 -6.36 14.85
C LYS A 21 -5.42 -6.56 14.69
N ASP A 22 -6.12 -5.53 14.24
CA ASP A 22 -7.57 -5.57 14.03
C ASP A 22 -7.92 -6.19 12.66
N LEU A 23 -7.04 -6.02 11.67
CA LEU A 23 -7.25 -6.54 10.33
C LEU A 23 -7.07 -8.05 10.24
N LYS A 24 -8.14 -8.74 9.83
CA LYS A 24 -8.16 -10.17 9.50
C LYS A 24 -8.17 -10.46 8.00
N CYS A 25 -8.22 -9.42 7.18
CA CYS A 25 -8.29 -9.50 5.71
C CYS A 25 -6.93 -9.17 5.08
N ARG A 26 -6.81 -9.33 3.76
CA ARG A 26 -5.59 -8.95 3.05
C ARG A 26 -5.34 -7.46 3.21
N ALA A 27 -4.18 -7.12 3.76
CA ALA A 27 -3.78 -5.75 3.99
C ALA A 27 -2.50 -5.44 3.22
N VAL A 28 -2.50 -4.36 2.44
CA VAL A 28 -1.34 -3.85 1.72
C VAL A 28 -0.90 -2.55 2.37
N ILE A 29 0.33 -2.50 2.86
CA ILE A 29 0.85 -1.33 3.57
C ILE A 29 1.82 -0.58 2.66
N LEU A 30 1.49 0.67 2.32
CA LEU A 30 2.40 1.59 1.66
C LEU A 30 3.08 2.47 2.71
N PHE A 31 4.37 2.24 2.91
CA PHE A 31 5.21 3.15 3.68
C PHE A 31 5.64 4.31 2.78
N SER A 32 5.05 5.48 3.01
CA SER A 32 5.43 6.73 2.34
C SER A 32 6.09 7.67 3.34
N GLY A 33 7.03 8.49 2.86
CA GLY A 33 7.50 9.62 3.65
C GLY A 33 6.35 10.57 3.99
N SER A 34 6.50 11.37 5.05
CA SER A 34 5.53 12.42 5.39
C SER A 34 5.21 13.28 4.16
N LYS A 35 3.91 13.49 3.92
CA LYS A 35 3.42 14.40 2.89
C LYS A 35 3.64 15.84 3.40
N ASP A 36 4.45 16.61 2.69
CA ASP A 36 4.55 18.06 2.91
C ASP A 36 3.55 18.69 1.92
N ASP A 37 2.53 19.39 2.42
CA ASP A 37 1.46 19.99 1.60
C ASP A 37 0.59 18.98 0.80
N GLY A 38 0.35 17.79 1.37
CA GLY A 38 -0.48 16.75 0.74
C GLY A 38 0.21 15.96 -0.37
N LYS A 39 1.48 16.27 -0.70
CA LYS A 39 2.29 15.49 -1.65
C LYS A 39 3.50 14.88 -0.96
N SER A 40 3.78 13.62 -1.27
CA SER A 40 5.00 12.97 -0.80
C SER A 40 6.20 13.64 -1.47
N TRP A 41 7.21 14.03 -0.68
CA TRP A 41 8.44 14.64 -1.20
C TRP A 41 9.25 13.67 -2.09
N CYS A 42 8.94 12.37 -2.03
CA CYS A 42 9.60 11.32 -2.77
C CYS A 42 8.82 11.03 -4.07
N PRO A 43 9.43 11.23 -5.26
CA PRO A 43 8.76 10.98 -6.54
C PRO A 43 8.33 9.52 -6.69
N ASP A 44 9.13 8.58 -6.20
CA ASP A 44 8.79 7.16 -6.20
C ASP A 44 7.51 6.86 -5.40
N CYS A 45 7.28 7.57 -4.28
CA CYS A 45 6.04 7.41 -3.50
C CYS A 45 4.80 7.89 -4.27
N VAL A 46 4.93 9.02 -4.99
CA VAL A 46 3.84 9.56 -5.82
C VAL A 46 3.53 8.59 -6.96
N GLN A 47 4.56 8.06 -7.63
CA GLN A 47 4.37 7.05 -8.67
C GLN A 47 3.77 5.76 -8.12
N ALA A 48 4.22 5.29 -6.96
CA ALA A 48 3.68 4.10 -6.32
C ALA A 48 2.18 4.24 -6.02
N GLU A 49 1.74 5.37 -5.45
CA GLU A 49 0.34 5.62 -5.14
C GLU A 49 -0.52 5.55 -6.41
N LEU A 50 -0.08 6.19 -7.50
CA LEU A 50 -0.78 6.15 -8.79
C LEU A 50 -0.90 4.75 -9.37
N ILE A 51 0.17 3.94 -9.29
CA ILE A 51 0.14 2.57 -9.78
C ILE A 51 -0.76 1.69 -8.92
N ILE A 52 -0.71 1.86 -7.60
CA ILE A 52 -1.57 1.11 -6.66
C ILE A 52 -3.03 1.44 -6.93
N GLU A 53 -3.41 2.71 -7.03
CA GLU A 53 -4.78 3.13 -7.35
C GLU A 53 -5.24 2.52 -8.68
N LYS A 54 -4.39 2.55 -9.71
CA LYS A 54 -4.70 1.95 -11.01
C LYS A 54 -4.88 0.43 -10.93
N VAL A 55 -4.06 -0.28 -10.16
CA VAL A 55 -4.19 -1.73 -9.93
C VAL A 55 -5.48 -2.03 -9.18
N ILE A 56 -5.82 -1.26 -8.16
CA ILE A 56 -7.09 -1.38 -7.43
C ILE A 56 -8.27 -1.21 -8.40
N GLU A 57 -8.26 -0.17 -9.25
CA GLU A 57 -9.31 0.04 -10.25
C GLU A 57 -9.43 -1.14 -11.22
N GLN A 58 -8.30 -1.74 -11.65
CA GLN A 58 -8.32 -2.93 -12.50
C GLN A 58 -8.90 -4.16 -11.79
N ILE A 59 -8.57 -4.37 -10.51
CA ILE A 59 -9.05 -5.51 -9.74
C ILE A 59 -10.54 -5.32 -9.43
N VAL A 60 -10.96 -4.13 -9.02
CA VAL A 60 -12.38 -3.80 -8.79
C VAL A 60 -13.21 -3.92 -10.08
N SER A 61 -12.63 -3.57 -11.23
CA SER A 61 -13.28 -3.78 -12.54
C SER A 61 -13.32 -5.25 -12.98
N SER A 62 -12.42 -6.07 -12.44
CA SER A 62 -12.41 -7.51 -12.67
C SER A 62 -13.32 -8.15 -11.62
N ASP A 63 -14.62 -8.21 -11.89
CA ASP A 63 -15.70 -8.75 -11.00
C ASP A 63 -15.49 -10.22 -10.54
N ASP A 64 -14.36 -10.83 -10.91
CA ASP A 64 -14.05 -12.25 -10.79
C ASP A 64 -13.36 -12.63 -9.46
N THR A 65 -13.15 -11.69 -8.53
CA THR A 65 -12.40 -11.97 -7.29
C THR A 65 -13.10 -11.45 -6.04
N GLU A 66 -13.66 -12.36 -5.23
CA GLU A 66 -14.18 -12.06 -3.90
C GLU A 66 -13.03 -11.84 -2.91
N MET A 67 -12.37 -10.67 -2.98
CA MET A 67 -11.26 -10.33 -2.10
C MET A 67 -11.52 -9.03 -1.32
N ASP A 68 -11.62 -9.14 0.01
CA ASP A 68 -11.57 -7.99 0.90
C ASP A 68 -10.12 -7.50 1.04
N LEU A 69 -9.83 -6.36 0.42
CA LEU A 69 -8.49 -5.77 0.42
C LEU A 69 -8.49 -4.43 1.15
N THR A 70 -7.58 -4.31 2.13
CA THR A 70 -7.35 -3.08 2.89
C THR A 70 -6.02 -2.46 2.50
N PHE A 71 -6.05 -1.29 1.89
CA PHE A 71 -4.87 -0.50 1.62
C PHE A 71 -4.58 0.45 2.78
N ILE A 72 -3.37 0.41 3.32
CA ILE A 72 -2.95 1.20 4.49
C ILE A 72 -1.77 2.07 4.09
N GLU A 73 -1.97 3.38 4.09
CA GLU A 73 -0.88 4.34 3.93
C GLU A 73 -0.28 4.65 5.29
N CYS A 74 0.95 4.20 5.52
CA CYS A 74 1.72 4.52 6.72
C CYS A 74 2.71 5.65 6.43
N ALA A 75 2.44 6.83 6.97
CA ALA A 75 3.40 7.93 6.95
C ALA A 75 4.51 7.63 7.96
N VAL A 76 5.73 7.32 7.49
CA VAL A 76 6.86 6.96 8.37
C VAL A 76 7.53 8.17 9.03
N GLY A 77 7.09 9.39 8.72
CA GLY A 77 7.67 10.61 9.25
C GLY A 77 8.57 11.34 8.24
N PRO A 78 9.20 12.45 8.68
CA PRO A 78 10.16 13.20 7.86
C PRO A 78 11.38 12.34 7.51
N ARG A 79 12.18 12.82 6.54
CA ARG A 79 13.35 12.16 5.90
C ARG A 79 14.45 11.62 6.84
N THR A 80 14.28 11.74 8.15
CA THR A 80 15.21 11.26 9.19
C THR A 80 15.12 9.76 9.46
N TRP A 81 14.10 9.04 8.98
CA TRP A 81 14.06 7.59 9.06
C TRP A 81 15.05 6.96 8.06
N GLN A 82 15.97 6.12 8.55
CA GLN A 82 17.02 5.43 7.77
C GLN A 82 16.49 4.37 6.77
N VAL A 83 15.18 4.32 6.54
CA VAL A 83 14.52 3.42 5.60
C VAL A 83 14.10 4.26 4.41
N TYR A 84 14.66 3.99 3.23
CA TYR A 84 14.28 4.67 1.99
C TYR A 84 12.83 4.33 1.63
N PRO A 85 11.87 5.27 1.70
CA PRO A 85 10.53 5.07 1.15
C PRO A 85 10.58 5.20 -0.39
N PRO A 86 9.68 4.56 -1.16
CA PRO A 86 8.54 3.74 -0.75
C PRO A 86 8.88 2.27 -0.49
N LEU A 87 8.24 1.69 0.52
CA LEU A 87 8.21 0.24 0.75
C LEU A 87 6.74 -0.22 0.74
N LEU A 88 6.39 -1.19 -0.09
CA LEU A 88 5.07 -1.81 -0.13
C LEU A 88 5.18 -3.25 0.36
N THR A 89 4.47 -3.60 1.44
CA THR A 89 4.46 -4.97 1.97
C THR A 89 3.03 -5.43 2.23
N PRO A 90 2.59 -6.57 1.69
CA PRO A 90 1.38 -7.21 2.12
C PRO A 90 1.61 -7.85 3.49
N LEU A 91 0.62 -7.77 4.38
CA LEU A 91 0.74 -8.33 5.72
C LEU A 91 0.81 -9.87 5.73
N ILE A 92 0.22 -10.49 4.71
CA ILE A 92 0.08 -11.96 4.60
C ILE A 92 1.30 -12.63 3.93
N THR A 93 2.04 -11.90 3.10
CA THR A 93 3.07 -12.48 2.23
C THR A 93 4.42 -11.79 2.46
N ALA A 94 5.50 -12.56 2.45
CA ALA A 94 6.86 -12.06 2.69
C ALA A 94 7.43 -11.19 1.54
N LYS A 95 6.67 -11.00 0.45
CA LYS A 95 7.09 -10.15 -0.68
C LYS A 95 7.03 -8.70 -0.28
N ARG A 96 8.10 -7.97 -0.57
CA ARG A 96 8.20 -6.54 -0.33
C ARG A 96 8.63 -5.88 -1.63
N LEU A 97 7.89 -4.88 -2.09
CA LEU A 97 8.29 -4.04 -3.20
C LEU A 97 8.98 -2.80 -2.64
N SER A 98 10.13 -2.45 -3.21
CA SER A 98 10.91 -1.28 -2.80
C SER A 98 11.13 -0.35 -4.00
N GLY A 99 11.01 0.97 -3.76
CA GLY A 99 11.31 2.01 -4.76
C GLY A 99 10.58 1.79 -6.08
N GLY A 100 11.34 1.70 -7.18
CA GLY A 100 10.82 1.51 -8.53
C GLY A 100 10.00 0.24 -8.75
N GLN A 101 10.06 -0.75 -7.85
CA GLN A 101 9.15 -1.91 -7.92
C GLN A 101 7.70 -1.52 -7.62
N CYS A 102 7.48 -0.55 -6.73
CA CYS A 102 6.15 0.00 -6.46
C CYS A 102 5.60 0.78 -7.66
N ALA A 103 6.47 1.23 -8.57
CA ALA A 103 6.09 1.86 -9.83
C ALA A 103 5.80 0.85 -10.96
N ASN A 104 5.92 -0.46 -10.71
CA ASN A 104 5.65 -1.50 -11.69
C ASN A 104 4.25 -2.11 -11.48
N GLU A 105 3.33 -1.81 -12.39
CA GLU A 105 1.94 -2.28 -12.36
C GLU A 105 1.84 -3.80 -12.24
N LEU A 106 2.69 -4.56 -12.95
CA LEU A 106 2.64 -6.03 -12.90
C LEU A 106 3.01 -6.55 -11.52
N LEU A 107 4.07 -6.03 -10.91
CA LEU A 107 4.50 -6.47 -9.58
C LEU A 107 3.47 -6.11 -8.51
N VAL A 108 2.88 -4.91 -8.59
CA VAL A 108 1.82 -4.50 -7.67
C VAL A 108 0.59 -5.38 -7.87
N LYS A 109 0.20 -5.66 -9.11
CA LYS A 109 -0.93 -6.54 -9.42
C LYS A 109 -0.71 -7.97 -8.95
N GLU A 110 0.48 -8.53 -9.17
CA GLU A 110 0.87 -9.82 -8.61
C GLU A 110 0.79 -9.80 -7.08
N LEU A 111 1.32 -8.77 -6.42
CA LEU A 111 1.26 -8.64 -4.96
C LEU A 111 -0.18 -8.63 -4.40
N PHE A 112 -1.13 -8.06 -5.16
CA PHE A 112 -2.54 -8.01 -4.78
C PHE A 112 -3.28 -9.33 -5.07
N LEU A 113 -2.90 -10.04 -6.13
CA LEU A 113 -3.54 -11.29 -6.57
C LEU A 113 -2.95 -12.55 -5.93
N GLU A 114 -1.75 -12.47 -5.34
CA GLU A 114 -1.07 -13.63 -4.75
C GLU A 114 -1.84 -14.17 -3.55
N ASP A 115 -2.17 -15.47 -3.60
CA ASP A 115 -3.04 -16.12 -2.62
C ASP A 115 -2.37 -16.33 -1.24
#